data_AF-A0A933T1T6-F1
#
_entry.id   AF-A0A933T1T6-F1
#
_cell.length_a   1.000
_cell.length_b   1.000
_cell.length_c   1.000
_cell.angle_alpha   90.00
_cell.angle_beta   90.00
_cell.angle_gamma   90.00
#
_symmetry.space_group_name_H-M   'P 1'
#
loop_
_entity.id
_entity.type
_entity.pdbx_description
1 polymer ?
#
loop_
_entity_poly.entity_id
_entity_poly.type
_entity_poly.pdbx_seq_one_letter_code
_entity_poly.pdbx_strand_id
1 'polypeptide(L)'
;YVAWQDDTLGNNDIFMKKSTDNGLTWVWQQISNNAGNSQSPVLAVDNTNAIYVAWQDDTLTPGNSDIFMKKSTDNGLTWVWQQISNNAGNSIMPALSK
;
A
#
# COMPACT_ATOMS: atom_id res chain seq x y z
N TYR A 1 -0.19 12.55 3.74
CA TYR A 1 0.13 11.39 2.88
C TYR A 1 -1.00 11.19 1.90
N VAL A 2 -0.70 10.72 0.70
CA VAL A 2 -1.68 10.33 -0.32
C VAL A 2 -1.20 9.03 -0.93
N ALA A 3 -2.08 8.06 -1.12
CA ALA A 3 -1.79 6.81 -1.81
C ALA A 3 -2.74 6.63 -3.00
N TRP A 4 -2.24 6.06 -4.09
CA TRP A 4 -3.02 5.76 -5.29
C TRP A 4 -2.44 4.52 -5.97
N GLN A 5 -3.22 3.93 -6.88
CA GLN A 5 -2.72 2.91 -7.79
C GLN A 5 -2.44 3.55 -9.16
N ASP A 6 -1.40 3.07 -9.84
CA ASP A 6 -0.99 3.55 -11.16
C ASP A 6 -0.37 2.37 -11.94
N ASP A 7 -0.59 2.33 -13.26
CA ASP A 7 -0.16 1.24 -14.13
C ASP A 7 0.93 1.65 -15.13
N THR A 8 1.55 2.83 -14.96
CA THR A 8 2.60 3.35 -15.86
C THR A 8 3.78 2.40 -16.02
N LEU A 9 4.04 1.52 -15.03
CA LEU A 9 5.15 0.56 -15.04
C LEU A 9 4.77 -0.84 -15.57
N GLY A 10 3.54 -1.04 -16.05
CA GLY A 10 3.08 -2.24 -16.76
C GLY A 10 2.02 -3.06 -16.02
N ASN A 11 2.05 -3.07 -14.69
CA ASN A 11 1.00 -3.60 -13.81
C ASN A 11 0.56 -2.51 -12.84
N ASN A 12 -0.64 -2.66 -12.26
CA ASN A 12 -1.07 -1.74 -11.20
C ASN A 12 -0.12 -1.87 -10.01
N ASP A 13 0.45 -0.76 -9.58
CA ASP A 13 1.27 -0.65 -8.37
C ASP A 13 0.71 0.42 -7.44
N ILE A 14 0.88 0.23 -6.14
CA ILE A 14 0.57 1.25 -5.14
C ILE A 14 1.73 2.23 -5.05
N PHE A 15 1.41 3.50 -5.25
CA PHE A 15 2.29 4.63 -5.01
C PHE A 15 1.81 5.44 -3.81
N MET A 16 2.75 6.13 -3.18
CA MET A 16 2.46 7.07 -2.11
C MET A 16 3.27 8.35 -2.31
N LYS A 17 2.67 9.49 -1.94
CA LYS A 17 3.36 10.76 -1.76
C LYS A 17 3.20 11.25 -0.33
N LYS A 18 4.30 11.74 0.24
CA LYS A 18 4.34 12.39 1.55
C LYS A 18 4.73 13.85 1.37
N SER A 19 4.06 14.72 2.11
CA SER A 19 4.50 16.09 2.36
C SER A 19 4.77 16.26 3.85
N THR A 20 5.80 17.03 4.19
CA THR A 20 6.16 17.43 5.56
C THR A 20 6.02 18.93 5.79
N ASP A 21 5.57 19.66 4.78
CA ASP A 21 5.54 21.12 4.72
C ASP A 21 4.14 21.63 4.32
N ASN A 22 3.10 21.02 4.88
CA ASN A 22 1.70 21.38 4.66
C ASN A 22 1.26 21.36 3.18
N GLY A 23 1.83 20.46 2.39
CA GLY A 23 1.45 20.22 1.00
C GLY A 23 2.21 21.06 -0.03
N LEU A 24 3.24 21.81 0.38
CA LEU A 24 4.05 22.62 -0.54
C LEU A 24 4.99 21.77 -1.40
N THR A 25 5.62 20.76 -0.82
CA THR A 25 6.45 19.79 -1.52
C THR A 25 6.02 18.37 -1.22
N TRP A 26 6.29 17.46 -2.17
CA TRP A 26 5.88 16.07 -2.10
C TRP A 26 7.01 15.15 -2.56
N VAL A 27 7.29 14.13 -1.76
CA VAL A 27 8.23 13.06 -2.08
C VAL A 27 7.44 11.80 -2.39
N TRP A 28 7.70 11.19 -3.54
CA TRP A 28 7.03 9.97 -3.99
C TRP A 28 7.78 8.71 -3.56
N GLN A 29 7.04 7.61 -3.41
CA GLN A 29 7.54 6.27 -3.08
C GLN A 29 6.65 5.22 -3.77
N GLN A 30 7.25 4.14 -4.29
CA GLN A 30 6.54 2.95 -4.77
C GLN A 30 6.41 1.95 -3.61
N ILE A 31 5.20 1.53 -3.30
CA ILE A 31 4.88 0.73 -2.10
C ILE A 31 4.81 -0.76 -2.40
N SER A 32 4.12 -1.22 -3.44
CA SER A 32 3.97 -2.66 -3.72
C SER A 32 5.16 -3.25 -4.49
N ASN A 33 5.57 -2.59 -5.59
CA ASN A 33 6.68 -2.96 -6.48
C ASN A 33 6.89 -4.47 -6.61
N ASN A 34 5.91 -5.15 -7.18
CA ASN A 34 5.92 -6.59 -7.40
C ASN A 34 5.29 -6.93 -8.76
N ALA A 35 5.19 -8.22 -9.08
CA ALA A 35 4.72 -8.67 -10.40
C ALA A 35 3.18 -8.74 -10.52
N GLY A 36 2.45 -8.61 -9.42
CA GLY A 36 0.99 -8.69 -9.38
C GLY A 36 0.30 -7.33 -9.57
N ASN A 37 -1.01 -7.34 -9.75
CA ASN A 37 -1.83 -6.14 -9.75
C ASN A 37 -2.17 -5.73 -8.33
N SER A 38 -1.52 -4.66 -7.87
CA SER A 38 -1.79 -4.02 -6.59
C SER A 38 -2.85 -2.92 -6.74
N GLN A 39 -3.96 -3.02 -6.04
CA GLN A 39 -5.14 -2.17 -6.25
C GLN A 39 -5.83 -1.76 -4.94
N SER A 40 -6.74 -0.80 -5.05
CA SER A 40 -7.60 -0.32 -3.95
C SER A 40 -6.81 0.04 -2.68
N PRO A 41 -5.78 0.91 -2.76
CA PRO A 41 -4.99 1.23 -1.59
C PRO A 41 -5.80 2.00 -0.56
N VAL A 42 -5.57 1.68 0.71
CA VAL A 42 -6.01 2.46 1.87
C VAL A 42 -4.81 2.83 2.73
N LEU A 43 -4.84 4.04 3.30
CA LEU A 43 -3.74 4.61 4.07
C LEU A 43 -4.25 5.16 5.40
N ALA A 44 -3.55 4.84 6.48
CA ALA A 44 -3.81 5.38 7.81
C ALA A 44 -2.50 5.72 8.54
N VAL A 45 -2.56 6.68 9.47
CA VAL A 45 -1.45 7.06 10.34
C VAL A 45 -1.93 7.06 11.80
N ASP A 46 -1.30 6.25 12.64
CA ASP A 46 -1.69 6.12 14.05
C ASP A 46 -1.17 7.29 14.92
N ASN A 47 -1.43 7.26 16.24
CA ASN A 47 -0.99 8.30 17.18
C ASN A 47 0.51 8.29 17.47
N THR A 48 1.23 7.26 17.03
CA THR A 48 2.69 7.14 17.14
C THR A 48 3.41 7.58 15.87
N ASN A 49 2.68 8.13 14.90
CA ASN A 49 3.13 8.42 13.54
C ASN A 49 3.55 7.18 12.73
N ALA A 50 3.14 5.97 13.13
CA ALA A 50 3.32 4.81 12.28
C ALA A 50 2.34 4.89 11.10
N ILE A 51 2.86 4.62 9.90
CA ILE A 51 2.12 4.67 8.64
C ILE A 51 1.75 3.24 8.26
N TYR A 52 0.50 3.05 7.88
CA TYR A 52 -0.03 1.78 7.38
C TYR A 52 -0.59 2.02 5.98
N VAL A 53 -0.18 1.19 5.02
CA VAL A 53 -0.76 1.13 3.68
C VAL A 53 -1.19 -0.30 3.45
N ALA A 54 -2.47 -0.52 3.13
CA ALA A 54 -3.00 -1.82 2.77
C ALA A 54 -3.61 -1.79 1.37
N TRP A 55 -3.53 -2.90 0.64
CA TRP A 55 -4.02 -3.03 -0.73
C TRP A 55 -4.39 -4.47 -1.04
N GLN A 56 -5.14 -4.69 -2.12
CA GLN A 56 -5.36 -6.03 -2.67
C GLN A 56 -4.29 -6.31 -3.74
N ASP A 57 -3.79 -7.54 -3.82
CA ASP A 57 -2.66 -7.91 -4.67
C ASP A 57 -2.74 -9.38 -5.08
N ASP A 58 -2.50 -9.71 -6.35
CA ASP A 58 -2.48 -11.08 -6.87
C ASP A 58 -1.05 -11.61 -7.15
N THR A 59 -0.01 -10.96 -6.63
CA THR A 59 1.40 -11.32 -6.89
C THR A 59 1.78 -12.74 -6.47
N LEU A 60 1.11 -13.31 -5.46
CA LEU A 60 1.40 -14.67 -4.98
C LEU A 60 0.58 -15.74 -5.70
N THR A 61 -0.57 -15.39 -6.25
CA THR A 61 -1.45 -16.31 -6.98
C THR A 61 -2.20 -15.51 -8.05
N PRO A 62 -1.71 -15.50 -9.31
CA PRO A 62 -2.32 -14.72 -10.38
C PRO A 62 -3.81 -14.99 -10.51
N GLY A 63 -4.64 -13.93 -10.49
CA GLY A 63 -6.09 -14.03 -10.52
C GLY A 63 -6.78 -14.35 -9.19
N ASN A 64 -6.04 -14.50 -8.08
CA ASN A 64 -6.56 -14.55 -6.72
C ASN A 64 -5.91 -13.47 -5.86
N SER A 65 -6.63 -12.38 -5.59
CA SER A 65 -6.12 -11.29 -4.78
C SER A 65 -6.15 -11.63 -3.29
N ASP A 66 -5.07 -11.31 -2.60
CA ASP A 66 -4.98 -11.27 -1.14
C ASP A 66 -4.77 -9.83 -0.66
N ILE A 67 -5.08 -9.57 0.61
CA ILE A 67 -4.78 -8.30 1.26
C ILE A 67 -3.34 -8.31 1.74
N PHE A 68 -2.58 -7.31 1.31
CA PHE A 68 -1.24 -7.02 1.79
C PHE A 68 -1.23 -5.71 2.57
N MET A 69 -0.26 -5.57 3.44
CA MET A 69 -0.02 -4.35 4.19
C MET A 69 1.48 -4.07 4.27
N LYS A 70 1.86 -2.79 4.19
CA LYS A 70 3.16 -2.29 4.59
C LYS A 70 3.01 -1.31 5.75
N LYS A 71 3.87 -1.48 6.76
CA LYS A 71 3.97 -0.61 7.93
C LYS A 71 5.34 0.08 7.95
N SER A 72 5.35 1.37 8.26
CA SER A 72 6.57 2.13 8.56
C SER A 72 6.44 2.78 9.94
N THR A 73 7.49 2.69 10.75
CA THR A 73 7.60 3.35 12.06
C THR A 73 8.64 4.47 12.09
N ASP A 74 9.24 4.77 10.94
CA ASP A 74 10.34 5.71 10.78
C ASP A 74 10.00 6.74 9.68
N ASN A 75 8.76 7.22 9.70
CA ASN A 75 8.30 8.30 8.83
C ASN A 75 8.29 7.97 7.32
N GLY A 76 8.29 6.69 6.96
CA GLY A 76 8.27 6.19 5.57
C GLY A 76 9.66 5.90 5.01
N LEU A 77 10.70 5.86 5.85
CA LEU A 77 12.06 5.55 5.40
C LEU A 77 12.25 4.05 5.15
N THR A 78 11.72 3.22 6.03
CA THR A 78 11.69 1.76 5.89
C THR A 78 10.29 1.22 6.04
N TRP A 79 10.07 0.05 5.43
CA TRP A 79 8.76 -0.59 5.37
C TRP A 79 8.89 -2.08 5.66
N VAL A 80 8.01 -2.58 6.50
CA VAL A 80 7.82 -4.01 6.76
C VAL A 80 6.50 -4.44 6.13
N TRP A 81 6.54 -5.46 5.28
CA TRP A 81 5.34 -5.98 4.62
C TRP A 81 4.78 -7.21 5.35
N GLN A 82 3.48 -7.44 5.17
CA GLN A 82 2.77 -8.61 5.66
C GLN A 82 1.62 -8.96 4.71
N GLN A 83 1.43 -10.26 4.46
CA GLN A 83 0.20 -10.80 3.87
C GLN A 83 -0.85 -10.98 4.99
N ILE A 84 -2.00 -10.34 4.86
CA ILE A 84 -3.07 -10.32 5.87
C ILE A 84 -4.10 -11.42 5.61
N SER A 85 -4.46 -11.66 4.36
CA SER A 85 -5.31 -12.79 3.96
C SER A 85 -4.51 -13.83 3.20
N ASN A 86 -4.87 -15.09 3.35
CA ASN A 86 -4.34 -16.18 2.54
C ASN A 86 -5.43 -17.27 2.46
N ASN A 87 -6.39 -17.05 1.58
CA ASN A 87 -7.50 -17.99 1.39
C ASN A 87 -7.77 -18.23 -0.10
N ALA A 88 -8.56 -19.27 -0.40
CA ALA A 88 -8.80 -19.69 -1.78
C ALA A 88 -9.66 -18.70 -2.60
N GLY A 89 -10.25 -17.69 -1.96
CA GLY A 89 -11.09 -16.69 -2.61
C GLY A 89 -10.45 -15.31 -2.62
N ASN A 90 -10.96 -14.46 -3.51
CA ASN A 90 -10.50 -13.08 -3.65
C ASN A 90 -10.80 -12.27 -2.38
N SER A 91 -9.75 -11.70 -1.81
CA SER A 91 -9.81 -10.70 -0.75
C SER A 91 -9.50 -9.32 -1.35
N ILE A 92 -10.48 -8.42 -1.33
CA ILE A 92 -10.43 -7.15 -2.07
C ILE A 92 -10.92 -5.99 -1.21
N MET A 93 -10.62 -4.76 -1.64
CA MET A 93 -11.13 -3.51 -1.03
C MET A 93 -10.90 -3.42 0.49
N PRO A 94 -9.64 -3.45 0.95
CA PRO A 94 -9.34 -3.32 2.37
C PRO A 94 -9.83 -1.98 2.92
N ALA A 95 -10.05 -1.92 4.23
CA ALA A 95 -10.30 -0.69 4.98
C ALA A 95 -9.45 -0.69 6.25
N LEU A 96 -9.02 0.51 6.68
CA LEU A 96 -8.28 0.70 7.92
C LEU A 96 -9.04 1.67 8.81
N SER A 97 -9.10 1.36 10.11
CA SER A 97 -9.58 2.26 11.15
C SER A 97 -8.43 2.63 12.08
N LYS A 98 -8.52 3.82 12.68
CA LYS A 98 -7.59 4.32 13.69
C LYS A 98 -8.21 4.26 15.07
#